data_AF-A0A7H8TM27-F1
#
_entry.id   AF-A0A7H8TM27-F1
#
_cell.length_a   1.000
_cell.length_b   1.000
_cell.length_c   1.000
_cell.angle_alpha   90.00
_cell.angle_beta   90.00
_cell.angle_gamma   90.00
#
_symmetry.space_group_name_H-M   'P 1'
#
loop_
_entity.id
_entity.type
_entity.pdbx_description
1 polymer ?
#
loop_
_entity_poly.entity_id
_entity_poly.type
_entity_poly.pdbx_seq_one_letter_code
_entity_poly.pdbx_strand_id
1 'polypeptide(L)' 'MSDATWRLYDDERTAAPTWSEVCGRSAMSGWVNSTSMSRFPTFAKELRLIDQDAYFVRTPGFDKCDASKPTIKCDIR' A
#
# COMPACT_ATOMS: atom_id res chain seq x y z
N MET A 1 -7.50 16.63 17.95
CA MET A 1 -6.91 15.28 17.81
C MET A 1 -7.53 14.68 16.58
N SER A 2 -6.73 14.23 15.60
CA SER A 2 -7.26 13.59 14.39
C SER A 2 -8.04 12.34 14.78
N ASP A 3 -9.16 12.09 14.11
CA ASP A 3 -10.11 10.98 14.28
C ASP A 3 -9.53 9.59 13.92
N ALA A 4 -8.19 9.45 13.92
CA ALA A 4 -7.44 8.29 13.45
C ALA A 4 -7.83 7.80 12.04
N THR A 5 -8.55 8.61 11.26
CA THR A 5 -9.05 8.21 9.95
C THR A 5 -8.04 8.61 8.88
N TRP A 6 -7.50 7.60 8.20
CA TRP A 6 -6.62 7.80 7.05
C TRP A 6 -7.42 8.28 5.86
N ARG A 7 -6.90 9.28 5.15
CA ARG A 7 -7.53 9.84 3.95
C ARG A 7 -6.49 10.02 2.85
N LEU A 8 -6.90 9.78 1.61
CA LEU A 8 -6.11 10.05 0.42
C LEU A 8 -6.59 11.35 -0.19
N TYR A 9 -5.65 12.22 -0.51
CA TYR A 9 -5.89 13.50 -1.16
C TYR A 9 -5.01 13.60 -2.40
N ASP A 10 -5.48 14.32 -3.40
CA ASP A 10 -4.64 14.68 -4.53
C ASP A 10 -3.63 15.74 -4.10
N ASP A 11 -2.38 15.62 -4.58
CA ASP A 11 -1.31 16.58 -4.27
C ASP A 11 -1.19 17.61 -5.40
N GLU A 12 -2.01 18.65 -5.31
CA GLU A 12 -2.09 19.74 -6.30
C GLU A 12 -0.80 20.57 -6.44
N ARG A 13 0.20 20.35 -5.57
CA ARG A 13 1.51 21.03 -5.69
C ARG A 13 2.35 20.47 -6.83
N THR A 14 1.97 19.32 -7.37
CA THR A 14 2.65 18.66 -8.49
C THR A 14 1.65 18.33 -9.61
N ALA A 15 2.13 18.25 -10.84
CA ALA A 15 1.27 17.86 -11.97
C ALA A 15 0.73 16.44 -11.78
N ALA A 16 -0.52 16.23 -12.20
CA ALA A 16 -1.17 14.92 -12.21
C ALA A 16 -0.35 13.89 -13.03
N PRO A 17 -0.42 12.60 -12.69
CA PRO A 17 0.32 11.56 -13.40
C PRO A 17 -0.14 11.45 -14.86
N THR A 18 0.82 11.15 -15.74
CA THR A 18 0.58 10.92 -17.17
C THR A 18 0.13 9.48 -17.46
N TRP A 19 0.11 8.63 -16.42
CA TRP A 19 -0.19 7.19 -16.50
C TRP A 19 0.83 6.41 -17.33
N SER A 20 2.01 6.99 -17.55
CA SER A 20 3.16 6.35 -18.18
C SER A 20 4.31 6.06 -17.19
N GLU A 21 4.16 6.52 -15.95
CA GLU A 21 5.13 6.34 -14.89
C GLU A 21 5.23 4.88 -14.45
N VAL A 22 6.46 4.42 -14.21
CA VAL A 22 6.72 3.06 -13.72
C VAL A 22 6.23 2.87 -12.27
N CYS A 23 6.25 3.96 -11.49
CA CYS A 23 5.92 3.94 -10.07
C CYS A 23 4.91 5.05 -9.73
N GLY A 24 3.99 4.76 -8.80
CA GLY A 24 3.09 5.77 -8.23
C GLY A 24 3.83 6.75 -7.32
N ARG A 25 3.38 8.00 -7.30
CA ARG A 25 3.89 9.06 -6.40
C ARG A 25 2.87 9.32 -5.30
N SER A 26 3.34 9.48 -4.07
CA SER A 26 2.52 9.93 -2.94
C SER A 26 3.34 10.86 -2.04
N ALA A 27 2.72 11.94 -1.56
CA ALA A 27 3.27 12.75 -0.48
C ALA A 27 2.63 12.34 0.85
N MET A 28 3.45 11.92 1.80
CA MET A 28 2.98 11.53 3.14
C MET A 28 3.95 12.02 4.21
N SER A 29 3.49 12.06 5.46
CA SER A 29 4.35 12.37 6.60
C SER A 29 5.53 11.39 6.65
N GLY A 30 6.74 11.91 6.89
CA GLY A 30 7.94 11.07 7.02
C GLY A 30 7.81 10.05 8.15
N TRP A 31 7.09 10.38 9.22
CA TRP A 31 6.79 9.42 10.28
C TRP A 31 5.95 8.25 9.75
N VAL A 32 4.91 8.51 8.96
CA VAL A 32 4.06 7.47 8.37
C VAL A 32 4.86 6.60 7.41
N ASN A 33 5.64 7.22 6.52
CA ASN A 33 6.47 6.50 5.55
C ASN A 33 7.46 5.55 6.26
N SER A 34 8.23 6.07 7.21
CA SER A 34 9.26 5.29 7.91
C SER A 34 8.69 4.23 8.85
N THR A 35 7.51 4.47 9.45
CA THR A 35 6.90 3.50 10.37
C THR A 35 6.07 2.42 9.66
N SER A 36 5.54 2.71 8.47
CA SER A 36 4.66 1.80 7.71
C SER A 36 5.26 0.41 7.49
N MET A 37 6.56 0.32 7.19
CA MET A 37 7.29 -0.94 6.97
C MET A 37 8.29 -1.27 8.08
N SER A 38 8.28 -0.54 9.20
CA SER A 38 9.29 -0.70 10.26
C SER A 38 9.32 -2.11 10.88
N ARG A 39 8.19 -2.83 10.85
CA ARG A 39 8.06 -4.20 11.37
C ARG A 39 8.34 -5.28 10.32
N PHE A 40 8.51 -4.91 9.06
CA PHE A 40 8.71 -5.86 7.97
C PHE A 40 9.97 -6.73 8.15
N PRO A 41 11.12 -6.23 8.64
CA PRO A 41 12.29 -7.08 8.85
C PRO A 41 12.03 -8.25 9.80
N THR A 42 11.24 -8.04 10.87
CA THR A 42 10.84 -9.11 11.79
C THR A 42 9.89 -10.09 11.13
N PHE A 43 8.87 -9.58 10.43
CA PHE A 43 7.92 -10.40 9.68
C PHE A 43 8.61 -11.30 8.65
N ALA A 44 9.50 -10.74 7.84
CA ALA A 44 10.26 -11.47 6.82
C ALA A 44 11.11 -12.58 7.45
N LYS A 45 11.73 -12.31 8.61
CA LYS A 45 12.51 -13.31 9.35
C LYS A 45 11.64 -14.43 9.93
N GLU A 46 10.51 -14.10 10.55
CA GLU A 46 9.62 -15.09 11.21
C GLU A 46 8.91 -16.00 10.20
N LEU A 47 8.44 -15.42 9.09
CA LEU A 47 7.81 -16.19 8.01
C LEU A 47 8.82 -16.79 7.02
N ARG A 48 10.12 -16.57 7.26
CA ARG A 48 11.22 -17.04 6.41
C ARG A 48 10.96 -16.73 4.93
N LEU A 49 10.59 -15.48 4.62
CA LEU A 49 10.48 -15.04 3.23
C LEU A 49 11.88 -15.16 2.60
N ILE A 50 12.05 -16.16 1.75
CA ILE A 50 13.25 -16.35 0.93
C ILE A 50 13.18 -15.33 -0.20
N ASP A 51 14.34 -14.95 -0.76
CA ASP A 51 14.38 -14.09 -1.93
C ASP A 51 13.43 -14.61 -3.02
N GLN A 52 12.56 -13.73 -3.52
CA GLN A 52 11.48 -14.00 -4.48
C GLN A 52 10.22 -14.72 -3.95
N ASP A 53 10.12 -15.03 -2.67
CA ASP A 53 8.88 -15.57 -2.12
C ASP A 53 7.74 -14.54 -2.22
N ALA A 54 6.66 -14.94 -2.90
CA ALA A 54 5.47 -14.14 -3.02
C ALA A 54 4.80 -13.99 -1.64
N TYR A 55 4.73 -12.76 -1.14
CA TYR A 55 3.94 -12.40 0.03
C TYR A 55 2.86 -11.39 -0.36
N PHE A 56 1.72 -11.45 0.31
CA PHE A 56 0.65 -10.49 0.14
C PHE A 56 0.25 -9.90 1.49
N VAL A 57 0.02 -8.60 1.51
CA VAL A 57 -0.54 -7.92 2.68
C VAL A 57 -2.04 -8.12 2.64
N ARG A 58 -2.58 -8.87 3.60
CA ARG A 58 -4.04 -9.02 3.75
C ARG A 58 -4.59 -7.81 4.51
N THR A 59 -5.16 -6.88 3.78
CA THR A 59 -5.82 -5.70 4.36
C THR A 59 -7.31 -6.02 4.58
N PRO A 60 -7.84 -5.87 5.81
CA PRO A 60 -9.27 -6.07 6.06
C PRO A 60 -10.13 -5.24 5.08
N GLY A 61 -11.12 -5.88 4.46
CA GLY A 61 -11.97 -5.26 3.43
C GLY A 61 -11.54 -5.55 1.99
N PHE A 62 -10.33 -6.08 1.78
CA PHE A 62 -9.87 -6.56 0.47
C PHE A 62 -9.96 -8.09 0.33
N ASP A 63 -10.48 -8.78 1.34
CA ASP A 63 -10.57 -10.24 1.38
C ASP A 63 -11.46 -10.84 0.27
N LYS A 64 -12.34 -10.03 -0.33
CA LYS A 64 -13.24 -10.43 -1.42
C LYS A 64 -12.74 -10.03 -2.81
N CYS A 65 -11.56 -9.42 -2.89
CA CYS A 65 -10.98 -9.00 -4.13
C CYS A 65 -10.31 -10.17 -4.84
N ASP A 66 -10.69 -10.41 -6.08
CA ASP A 66 -10.07 -11.45 -6.91
C ASP A 66 -8.66 -11.02 -7.32
N ALA A 67 -7.67 -11.42 -6.51
CA ALA A 67 -6.26 -11.13 -6.73
C ALA A 67 -5.65 -11.94 -7.88
N SER A 68 -6.39 -12.88 -8.50
CA SER A 68 -5.91 -13.64 -9.66
C SER A 68 -6.01 -12.87 -10.98
N LYS A 69 -6.67 -11.71 -10.98
CA LYS A 69 -6.88 -10.88 -12.18
C LYS A 69 -5.93 -9.69 -12.20
N PRO A 70 -5.42 -9.28 -13.38
CA PRO A 70 -4.54 -8.13 -13.53
C PRO A 70 -5.23 -6.79 -13.17
N THR A 71 -6.56 -6.76 -13.20
CA THR A 71 -7.37 -5.64 -12.68
C THR A 71 -8.19 -6.13 -11.51
N ILE A 72 -7.80 -5.71 -10.31
CA ILE A 72 -8.55 -6.01 -9.09
C ILE A 72 -9.74 -5.05 -9.00
N LYS A 73 -10.94 -5.53 -9.36
CA LYS A 73 -12.20 -4.82 -9.09
C LYS A 73 -12.69 -5.20 -7.69
N CYS A 74 -12.42 -4.34 -6.72
CA CYS A 74 -12.94 -4.46 -5.36
C CYS A 74 -14.22 -3.64 -5.22
N ASP A 75 -15.33 -4.26 -4.84
CA ASP A 75 -16.49 -3.53 -4.32
C ASP A 75 -16.25 -3.33 -2.82
N ILE A 76 -15.66 -2.19 -2.47
CA ILE A 76 -15.34 -1.81 -1.09
C ILE A 76 -16.63 -1.24 -0.50
N ARG A 77 -17.37 -2.06 0.24
CA ARG A 77 -18.63 -1.67 0.90
C ARG A 77 -18.46 -1.53 2.40
#